data_AF-A0A2G9RBT6-F1
#
_entry.id   AF-A0A2G9RBT6-F1
#
_cell.length_a   1.000
_cell.length_b   1.000
_cell.length_c   1.000
_cell.angle_alpha   90.00
_cell.angle_beta   90.00
_cell.angle_gamma   90.00
#
_symmetry.space_group_name_H-M   'P 1'
#
loop_
_entity.id
_entity.type
_entity.pdbx_description
1 polymer ?
#
loop_
_entity_poly.entity_id
_entity_poly.type
_entity_poly.pdbx_seq_one_letter_code
_entity_poly.pdbx_strand_id
1 'polypeptide(L)'
;MGPVYHEYCACPEEDPEVWLETLSCPTKESQISNDFAPFPSIDLKRMLEEVPRRFAEQRGAIVHYTILDNQIYRRSLGKYTDFKMFSDEMLQSLARKVLLPDVEFYINVGDWPVEHRKVNETPGPLPMISWCGSTDSRDIILPTYDITHSTLETLRGVTNDLLSIQGHTGKSIIFLLTTQSHIVYTS
;
A
#
# COMPACT_ATOMS: atom_id res chain seq x y z
N MET A 1 -15.53 -3.95 -18.91
CA MET A 1 -15.84 -2.71 -18.17
C MET A 1 -16.78 -3.10 -17.06
N GLY A 2 -16.30 -3.09 -15.81
CA GLY A 2 -17.13 -3.32 -14.63
C GLY A 2 -17.97 -2.08 -14.26
N PRO A 3 -18.87 -2.19 -13.28
CA PRO A 3 -19.65 -1.06 -12.78
C PRO A 3 -18.74 0.04 -12.22
N VAL A 4 -18.99 1.29 -12.60
CA VAL A 4 -18.32 2.47 -12.03
C VAL A 4 -19.09 2.86 -10.77
N TYR A 5 -18.53 2.54 -9.61
CA TYR A 5 -19.07 2.98 -8.33
C TYR A 5 -18.65 4.42 -8.03
N HIS A 6 -19.60 5.23 -7.59
CA HIS A 6 -19.30 6.57 -7.07
C HIS A 6 -18.34 6.43 -5.88
N GLU A 7 -17.34 7.31 -5.77
CA GLU A 7 -16.27 7.20 -4.76
C GLU A 7 -16.78 7.05 -3.31
N TYR A 8 -17.95 7.61 -3.01
CA TYR A 8 -18.57 7.60 -1.68
C TYR A 8 -19.61 6.47 -1.44
N CYS A 9 -19.83 5.55 -2.39
CA CYS A 9 -20.62 4.33 -2.14
C CYS A 9 -19.86 3.46 -1.13
N ALA A 10 -20.49 3.07 -0.03
CA ALA A 10 -19.96 2.04 0.87
C ALA A 10 -20.60 0.70 0.50
N CYS A 11 -19.94 0.01 -0.43
CA CYS A 11 -20.51 -1.12 -1.16
C CYS A 11 -19.40 -2.18 -1.34
N PRO A 12 -18.80 -2.69 -0.25
CA PRO A 12 -17.63 -3.56 -0.34
C PRO A 12 -18.01 -4.91 -0.95
N GLU A 13 -17.29 -5.29 -1.99
CA GLU A 13 -17.30 -6.67 -2.49
C GLU A 13 -16.63 -7.58 -1.47
N GLU A 14 -17.34 -8.63 -1.06
CA GLU A 14 -16.87 -9.58 -0.04
C GLU A 14 -15.87 -10.58 -0.63
N ASP A 15 -16.01 -10.91 -1.91
CA ASP A 15 -15.13 -11.85 -2.61
C ASP A 15 -13.99 -11.12 -3.35
N PRO A 16 -12.73 -11.24 -2.89
CA PRO A 16 -11.59 -10.64 -3.55
C PRO A 16 -11.41 -11.10 -5.00
N GLU A 17 -11.79 -12.34 -5.34
CA GLU A 17 -11.65 -12.88 -6.69
C GLU A 17 -12.61 -12.19 -7.67
N VAL A 18 -13.88 -12.01 -7.26
CA VAL A 18 -14.90 -11.28 -8.04
C VAL A 18 -14.44 -9.85 -8.32
N TRP A 19 -13.82 -9.19 -7.34
CA TRP A 19 -13.34 -7.84 -7.54
C TRP A 19 -12.09 -7.77 -8.43
N LEU A 20 -11.14 -8.70 -8.25
CA LEU A 20 -9.95 -8.80 -9.11
C LEU A 20 -10.34 -9.02 -10.58
N GLU A 21 -11.33 -9.89 -10.82
CA GLU A 21 -11.91 -10.11 -12.15
C GLU A 21 -12.60 -8.85 -12.68
N THR A 22 -13.41 -8.20 -11.85
CA THR A 22 -14.15 -6.97 -12.21
C THR A 22 -13.22 -5.82 -12.61
N LEU A 23 -12.09 -5.69 -11.92
CA LEU A 23 -11.06 -4.69 -12.24
C LEU A 23 -10.11 -5.11 -13.37
N SER A 24 -10.29 -6.31 -13.94
CA SER A 24 -9.39 -6.88 -14.95
C SER A 24 -7.92 -6.82 -14.52
N CYS A 25 -7.65 -7.03 -13.23
CA CYS A 25 -6.29 -6.98 -12.70
C CYS A 25 -5.46 -8.16 -13.26
N PRO A 26 -4.18 -7.94 -13.63
CA PRO A 26 -3.33 -9.03 -14.10
C PRO A 26 -3.12 -10.06 -12.98
N THR A 27 -3.24 -11.36 -13.27
CA THR A 27 -3.13 -12.44 -12.27
C THR A 27 -1.77 -12.52 -11.57
N LYS A 28 -0.74 -11.85 -12.12
CA LYS A 28 0.58 -11.68 -11.52
C LYS A 28 1.09 -10.27 -11.79
N GLU A 29 1.56 -9.60 -10.74
CA GLU A 29 2.31 -8.35 -10.84
C GLU A 29 3.77 -8.61 -10.44
N SER A 30 4.68 -8.51 -11.40
CA SER A 30 6.09 -8.85 -11.22
C SER A 30 6.79 -7.89 -10.25
N GLN A 31 6.43 -6.60 -10.25
CA GLN A 31 6.98 -5.63 -9.31
C GLN A 31 6.67 -6.04 -7.87
N ILE A 32 5.40 -6.24 -7.53
CA ILE A 32 4.96 -6.62 -6.18
C ILE A 32 5.62 -7.93 -5.74
N SER A 33 5.66 -8.92 -6.62
CA SER A 33 6.30 -10.21 -6.32
C SER A 33 7.80 -10.06 -6.01
N ASN A 34 8.49 -9.19 -6.75
CA ASN A 34 9.92 -8.93 -6.53
C ASN A 34 10.17 -8.12 -5.25
N ASP A 35 9.31 -7.16 -4.95
CA ASP A 35 9.41 -6.32 -3.74
C ASP A 35 9.19 -7.14 -2.47
N PHE A 36 8.29 -8.14 -2.51
CA PHE A 36 8.04 -9.06 -1.39
C PHE A 36 9.01 -10.24 -1.31
N ALA A 37 9.76 -10.57 -2.37
CA ALA A 37 10.69 -11.71 -2.38
C ALA A 37 11.74 -11.69 -1.24
N PRO A 38 12.26 -10.53 -0.77
CA PRO A 38 13.14 -10.46 0.39
C PRO A 38 12.49 -10.80 1.74
N PHE A 39 11.15 -10.87 1.80
CA PHE A 39 10.36 -10.95 3.03
C PHE A 39 9.49 -12.23 3.02
N PRO A 40 10.11 -13.42 3.15
CA PRO A 40 9.36 -14.68 3.14
C PRO A 40 8.40 -14.82 4.34
N SER A 41 8.66 -14.08 5.42
CA SER A 41 7.77 -13.91 6.56
C SER A 41 7.90 -12.48 7.09
N ILE A 42 6.86 -11.99 7.77
CA ILE A 42 6.82 -10.64 8.33
C ILE A 42 6.68 -10.75 9.85
N ASP A 43 7.73 -10.35 10.57
CA ASP A 43 7.73 -10.30 12.04
C ASP A 43 7.19 -8.94 12.53
N LEU A 44 5.89 -8.89 12.79
CA LEU A 44 5.21 -7.68 13.26
C LEU A 44 5.74 -7.19 14.62
N LYS A 45 6.17 -8.10 15.51
CA LYS A 45 6.73 -7.69 16.82
C LYS A 45 8.03 -6.93 16.63
N ARG A 46 8.89 -7.47 15.76
CA ARG A 46 10.15 -6.80 15.39
C ARG A 46 9.89 -5.47 14.70
N MET A 47 8.90 -5.37 13.82
CA MET A 47 8.54 -4.11 13.17
C MET A 47 8.08 -3.06 14.19
N LEU A 48 7.25 -3.45 15.17
CA LEU A 48 6.74 -2.57 16.22
C LEU A 48 7.87 -1.92 17.03
N GLU A 49 8.97 -2.64 17.24
CA GLU A 49 10.14 -2.16 17.97
C GLU A 49 11.13 -1.39 17.07
N GLU A 50 11.48 -1.93 15.90
CA GLU A 50 12.54 -1.37 15.07
C GLU A 50 12.08 -0.16 14.24
N VAL A 51 10.84 -0.15 13.72
CA VAL A 51 10.40 0.90 12.79
C VAL A 51 10.35 2.29 13.46
N PRO A 52 9.75 2.46 14.66
CA PRO A 52 9.76 3.76 15.33
C PRO A 52 11.19 4.26 15.58
N ARG A 53 12.05 3.38 16.10
CA ARG A 53 13.43 3.73 16.46
C ARG A 53 14.30 4.06 15.25
N ARG A 54 14.17 3.30 14.16
CA ARG A 54 15.03 3.47 12.98
C ARG A 54 14.55 4.56 12.05
N PHE A 55 13.24 4.64 11.80
CA PHE A 55 12.71 5.44 10.71
C PHE A 55 11.89 6.63 11.21
N ALA A 56 11.06 6.47 12.24
CA ALA A 56 10.23 7.55 12.72
C ALA A 56 11.05 8.68 13.38
N GLU A 57 12.04 8.33 14.21
CA GLU A 57 12.90 9.32 14.86
C GLU A 57 13.82 10.06 13.87
N GLN A 58 14.33 9.35 12.86
CA GLN A 58 15.32 9.89 11.94
C GLN A 58 14.70 10.65 10.75
N ARG A 59 13.59 10.14 10.20
CA ARG A 59 12.95 10.68 9.00
C ARG A 59 11.66 11.43 9.31
N GLY A 60 10.92 11.01 10.33
CA GLY A 60 9.72 11.69 10.79
C GLY A 60 8.50 11.60 9.87
N ALA A 61 8.53 10.77 8.83
CA ALA A 61 7.48 10.67 7.81
C ALA A 61 6.91 9.24 7.71
N ILE A 62 6.75 8.55 8.85
CA ILE A 62 6.24 7.18 8.90
C ILE A 62 4.82 7.17 9.43
N VAL A 63 3.94 6.37 8.82
CA VAL A 63 2.58 6.12 9.31
C VAL A 63 2.40 4.63 9.49
N HIS A 64 1.93 4.26 10.67
CA HIS A 64 1.54 2.90 10.99
C HIS A 64 0.06 2.72 10.70
N TYR A 65 -0.30 1.73 9.90
CA TYR A 65 -1.68 1.39 9.57
C TYR A 65 -2.00 -0.02 10.07
N THR A 66 -3.20 -0.17 10.60
CA THR A 66 -3.80 -1.46 10.92
C THR A 66 -5.17 -1.49 10.27
N ILE A 67 -5.45 -2.52 9.49
CA ILE A 67 -6.78 -2.81 8.96
C ILE A 67 -7.31 -3.97 9.79
N LEU A 68 -8.45 -3.78 10.44
CA LEU A 68 -9.13 -4.82 11.21
C LEU A 68 -10.62 -4.71 10.97
N ASP A 69 -11.26 -5.82 10.60
CA ASP A 69 -12.71 -5.87 10.32
C ASP A 69 -13.12 -4.79 9.29
N ASN A 70 -12.31 -4.65 8.24
CA ASN A 70 -12.45 -3.62 7.20
C ASN A 70 -12.45 -2.16 7.71
N GLN A 71 -12.01 -1.93 8.94
CA GLN A 71 -11.80 -0.60 9.52
C GLN A 71 -10.33 -0.23 9.51
N ILE A 72 -10.04 1.01 9.11
CA ILE A 72 -8.66 1.51 8.99
C ILE A 72 -8.31 2.30 10.26
N TYR A 73 -7.34 1.79 10.99
CA TYR A 73 -6.70 2.46 12.12
C TYR A 73 -5.35 3.00 11.66
N ARG A 74 -4.99 4.20 12.13
CA ARG A 74 -3.71 4.83 11.80
C ARG A 74 -3.05 5.44 13.01
N ARG A 75 -1.72 5.43 13.02
CA ARG A 75 -0.88 6.13 14.00
C ARG A 75 0.30 6.76 13.28
N SER A 76 0.34 8.09 13.24
CA SER A 76 1.50 8.83 12.73
C SER A 76 2.69 8.65 13.66
N LEU A 77 3.85 8.32 13.07
CA LEU A 77 5.12 8.17 13.75
C LEU A 77 6.10 9.20 13.18
N GLY A 78 6.04 10.42 13.70
CA GLY A 78 6.91 11.51 13.28
C GLY A 78 6.19 12.85 13.11
N LYS A 79 6.92 13.85 12.58
CA LYS A 79 6.46 15.23 12.43
C LYS A 79 5.97 15.59 11.03
N TYR A 80 6.45 14.89 10.00
CA TYR A 80 6.24 15.21 8.59
C TYR A 80 5.29 14.19 7.94
N THR A 81 4.11 14.00 8.52
CA THR A 81 3.14 13.02 8.02
C THR A 81 1.98 13.67 7.26
N ASP A 82 2.08 14.91 6.79
CA ASP A 82 0.96 15.60 6.14
C ASP A 82 0.56 14.95 4.81
N PHE A 83 1.53 14.40 4.07
CA PHE A 83 1.32 13.58 2.87
C PHE A 83 0.60 12.25 3.13
N LYS A 84 0.28 11.92 4.38
CA LYS A 84 -0.55 10.75 4.68
C LYS A 84 -1.94 10.86 4.03
N MET A 85 -2.43 12.06 3.68
CA MET A 85 -3.74 12.23 3.05
C MET A 85 -3.91 11.34 1.81
N PHE A 86 -2.85 11.13 1.02
CA PHE A 86 -2.89 10.26 -0.16
C PHE A 86 -3.05 8.80 0.22
N SER A 87 -2.26 8.34 1.20
CA SER A 87 -2.42 6.98 1.73
C SER A 87 -3.77 6.77 2.41
N ASP A 88 -4.28 7.77 3.14
CA ASP A 88 -5.56 7.70 3.83
C ASP A 88 -6.71 7.59 2.83
N GLU A 89 -6.74 8.47 1.83
CA GLU A 89 -7.80 8.51 0.82
C GLU A 89 -7.80 7.24 -0.02
N MET A 90 -6.61 6.76 -0.40
CA MET A 90 -6.45 5.50 -1.12
C MET A 90 -6.98 4.31 -0.31
N LEU A 91 -6.55 4.15 0.94
CA LEU A 91 -7.01 3.04 1.78
C LEU A 91 -8.52 3.12 2.04
N GLN A 92 -9.04 4.31 2.33
CA GLN A 92 -10.49 4.50 2.51
C GLN A 92 -11.28 4.20 1.23
N SER A 93 -10.73 4.54 0.06
CA SER A 93 -11.32 4.24 -1.23
C SER A 93 -11.44 2.73 -1.45
N LEU A 94 -10.42 1.98 -1.05
CA LEU A 94 -10.40 0.51 -1.13
C LEU A 94 -11.40 -0.11 -0.15
N ALA A 95 -11.39 0.29 1.12
CA ALA A 95 -12.27 -0.27 2.16
C ALA A 95 -13.77 -0.04 1.86
N ARG A 96 -14.10 1.01 1.08
CA ARG A 96 -15.46 1.26 0.59
C ARG A 96 -15.90 0.31 -0.53
N LYS A 97 -14.95 -0.27 -1.28
CA LYS A 97 -15.18 -1.04 -2.50
C LYS A 97 -14.91 -2.53 -2.33
N VAL A 98 -14.08 -2.92 -1.38
CA VAL A 98 -13.68 -4.31 -1.15
C VAL A 98 -13.54 -4.55 0.34
N LEU A 99 -13.88 -5.75 0.78
CA LEU A 99 -13.55 -6.24 2.11
C LEU A 99 -12.03 -6.47 2.20
N LEU A 100 -11.34 -5.58 2.91
CA LEU A 100 -9.89 -5.68 3.08
C LEU A 100 -9.54 -6.73 4.15
N PRO A 101 -8.45 -7.49 3.95
CA PRO A 101 -7.99 -8.44 4.95
C PRO A 101 -7.43 -7.73 6.19
N ASP A 102 -7.45 -8.45 7.31
CA ASP A 102 -6.83 -7.97 8.55
C ASP A 102 -5.31 -7.98 8.41
N VAL A 103 -4.69 -6.79 8.40
CA VAL A 103 -3.26 -6.60 8.19
C VAL A 103 -2.71 -5.41 8.97
N GLU A 104 -1.42 -5.46 9.28
CA GLU A 104 -0.68 -4.36 9.88
C GLU A 104 0.56 -4.04 9.05
N PHE A 105 0.79 -2.76 8.75
CA PHE A 105 1.92 -2.33 7.92
C PHE A 105 2.34 -0.89 8.19
N TYR A 106 3.50 -0.52 7.63
CA TYR A 106 4.06 0.81 7.76
C TYR A 106 4.27 1.42 6.38
N ILE A 107 3.76 2.63 6.20
CA ILE A 107 4.00 3.44 5.01
C ILE A 107 4.94 4.59 5.37
N ASN A 108 6.02 4.72 4.61
CA ASN A 108 6.82 5.92 4.52
C ASN A 108 6.18 6.89 3.52
N VAL A 109 5.77 8.06 4.02
CA VAL A 109 5.16 9.13 3.23
C VAL A 109 6.15 10.21 2.83
N GLY A 110 7.44 10.01 3.08
CA GLY A 110 8.51 10.89 2.61
C GLY A 110 8.98 10.55 1.19
N ASP A 111 9.76 11.45 0.61
CA ASP A 111 10.19 11.38 -0.80
C ASP A 111 11.24 10.29 -1.08
N TRP A 112 11.98 9.88 -0.05
CA TRP A 112 13.12 8.96 -0.17
C TRP A 112 12.83 7.61 0.47
N PRO A 113 13.26 6.49 -0.13
CA PRO A 113 13.18 5.17 0.48
C PRO A 113 13.96 5.11 1.80
N VAL A 114 13.62 4.15 2.66
CA VAL A 114 14.15 4.09 4.03
C VAL A 114 14.89 2.80 4.37
N GLU A 115 14.57 1.68 3.73
CA GLU A 115 15.19 0.39 4.05
C GLU A 115 16.30 0.05 3.05
N HIS A 116 17.54 0.25 3.48
CA HIS A 116 18.74 -0.03 2.67
C HIS A 116 19.50 -1.27 3.12
N ARG A 117 19.04 -2.00 4.15
CA ARG A 117 19.66 -3.26 4.55
C ARG A 117 19.56 -4.27 3.41
N LYS A 118 20.64 -5.01 3.18
CA LYS A 118 20.66 -6.10 2.21
C LYS A 118 19.97 -7.34 2.77
N VAL A 119 19.48 -8.19 1.86
CA VAL A 119 18.79 -9.45 2.20
C VAL A 119 19.67 -10.39 3.04
N ASN A 120 20.99 -10.31 2.90
CA ASN A 120 21.95 -11.14 3.64
C ASN A 120 22.43 -10.53 4.97
N GLU A 121 21.93 -9.36 5.37
CA GLU A 121 22.28 -8.74 6.65
C GLU A 121 21.52 -9.39 7.82
N THR A 122 22.09 -9.32 9.02
CA THR A 122 21.45 -9.81 10.25
C THR A 122 21.43 -8.69 11.31
N PRO A 123 20.25 -8.22 11.73
CA PRO A 123 18.93 -8.67 11.29
C PRO A 123 18.58 -8.08 9.90
N GLY A 124 17.84 -8.83 9.08
CA GLY A 124 17.55 -8.49 7.68
C GLY A 124 16.69 -7.22 7.50
N PRO A 125 16.33 -6.86 6.24
CA PRO A 125 15.51 -5.69 5.97
C PRO A 125 14.12 -5.81 6.59
N LEU A 126 13.45 -4.67 6.79
CA LEU A 126 12.05 -4.59 7.20
C LEU A 126 11.15 -4.23 6.00
N PRO A 127 9.94 -4.79 5.90
CA PRO A 127 9.03 -4.49 4.80
C PRO A 127 8.40 -3.10 5.02
N MET A 128 9.04 -2.08 4.46
CA MET A 128 8.56 -0.70 4.48
C MET A 128 7.89 -0.38 3.15
N ILE A 129 6.65 0.11 3.18
CA ILE A 129 5.97 0.54 1.96
C ILE A 129 6.36 2.00 1.68
N SER A 130 6.76 2.32 0.46
CA SER A 130 7.19 3.67 0.06
C SER A 130 6.62 4.06 -1.31
N TRP A 131 6.53 5.37 -1.56
CA TRP A 131 6.15 5.92 -2.87
C TRP A 131 7.28 5.88 -3.91
N CYS A 132 8.51 5.72 -3.44
CA CYS A 132 9.73 5.76 -4.24
C CYS A 132 10.71 4.68 -3.76
N GLY A 133 11.49 4.16 -4.69
CA GLY A 133 12.50 3.13 -4.46
C GLY A 133 13.71 3.32 -5.35
N SER A 134 14.77 2.61 -5.01
CA SER A 134 16.04 2.56 -5.72
C SER A 134 16.62 1.14 -5.71
N THR A 135 17.64 0.90 -6.53
CA THR A 135 18.28 -0.43 -6.66
C THR A 135 19.00 -0.88 -5.38
N ASP A 136 19.33 0.05 -4.49
CA ASP A 136 19.95 -0.16 -3.19
C ASP A 136 18.96 -0.11 -2.02
N SER A 137 17.66 0.12 -2.29
CA SER A 137 16.60 0.01 -1.30
C SER A 137 15.85 -1.32 -1.39
N ARG A 138 15.11 -1.66 -0.33
CA ARG A 138 14.26 -2.85 -0.22
C ARG A 138 12.83 -2.50 0.19
N ASP A 139 12.47 -1.23 0.04
CA ASP A 139 11.11 -0.75 0.21
C ASP A 139 10.18 -1.40 -0.82
N ILE A 140 8.94 -1.65 -0.42
CA ILE A 140 7.87 -2.15 -1.28
C ILE A 140 7.18 -0.96 -1.92
N ILE A 141 7.16 -0.91 -3.26
CA ILE A 141 6.86 0.33 -3.97
C ILE A 141 5.39 0.42 -4.37
N LEU A 142 4.73 1.47 -3.91
CA LEU A 142 3.38 1.84 -4.34
C LEU A 142 3.40 2.50 -5.73
N PRO A 143 2.26 2.51 -6.45
CA PRO A 143 2.07 3.44 -7.55
C PRO A 143 2.37 4.87 -7.08
N THR A 144 2.99 5.67 -7.94
CA THR A 144 3.36 7.04 -7.57
C THR A 144 2.15 7.84 -7.11
N TYR A 145 2.42 8.85 -6.28
CA TYR A 145 1.41 9.76 -5.77
C TYR A 145 0.47 10.29 -6.86
N ASP A 146 1.03 10.76 -7.98
CA ASP A 146 0.26 11.42 -9.02
C ASP A 146 -0.76 10.47 -9.63
N ILE A 147 -0.34 9.23 -9.90
CA ILE A 147 -1.22 8.18 -10.42
C ILE A 147 -2.34 7.87 -9.40
N THR A 148 -1.99 7.79 -8.12
CA THR A 148 -2.95 7.50 -7.05
C THR A 148 -3.98 8.61 -6.91
N HIS A 149 -3.54 9.86 -6.87
CA HIS A 149 -4.41 11.03 -6.77
C HIS A 149 -5.32 11.16 -8.00
N SER A 150 -4.77 11.07 -9.21
CA SER A 150 -5.55 11.13 -10.44
C SER A 150 -6.60 10.02 -10.55
N THR A 151 -6.27 8.82 -10.07
CA THR A 151 -7.24 7.71 -10.02
C THR A 151 -8.39 8.02 -9.07
N LEU A 152 -8.10 8.53 -7.87
CA LEU A 152 -9.12 8.92 -6.89
C LEU A 152 -10.02 10.05 -7.40
N GLU A 153 -9.44 11.08 -8.02
CA GLU A 153 -10.20 12.19 -8.60
C GLU A 153 -11.10 11.75 -9.76
N THR A 154 -10.61 10.85 -10.61
CA THR A 154 -11.43 10.25 -11.68
C THR A 154 -12.66 9.53 -11.11
N LEU A 155 -12.53 8.87 -9.96
CA LEU A 155 -13.63 8.17 -9.28
C LEU A 155 -14.60 9.11 -8.53
N ARG A 156 -14.17 10.32 -8.16
CA ARG A 156 -14.99 11.35 -7.48
C ARG A 156 -15.92 12.12 -8.42
N GLY A 157 -15.62 12.12 -9.72
CA GLY A 157 -16.44 12.77 -10.74
C GLY A 157 -15.78 14.00 -11.36
N VAL A 158 -15.45 13.85 -12.63
CA VAL A 158 -15.10 14.87 -13.64
C VAL A 158 -13.85 15.72 -13.36
N THR A 159 -12.69 15.13 -13.62
CA THR A 159 -11.60 15.82 -14.33
C THR A 159 -10.95 14.84 -15.31
N ASN A 160 -10.94 15.21 -16.60
CA ASN A 160 -10.13 14.52 -17.60
C ASN A 160 -8.65 14.81 -17.30
N ASP A 161 -8.05 14.06 -16.39
CA ASP A 161 -6.59 14.07 -16.26
C ASP A 161 -5.96 13.26 -17.41
N LEU A 162 -4.70 13.52 -17.76
CA LEU A 162 -4.00 12.88 -18.89
C LEU A 162 -4.06 11.34 -18.80
N LEU A 163 -4.10 10.79 -17.58
CA LEU A 163 -4.24 9.36 -17.27
C LEU A 163 -5.63 8.78 -17.54
N SER A 164 -6.67 9.61 -17.66
CA SER A 164 -8.01 9.18 -18.10
C SER A 164 -8.04 8.77 -19.59
N ILE A 165 -7.07 9.25 -20.37
CA ILE A 165 -6.93 9.01 -21.81
C ILE A 165 -6.04 7.78 -22.09
N GLN A 166 -5.14 7.46 -21.15
CA GLN A 166 -4.32 6.25 -21.18
C GLN A 166 -4.99 5.18 -20.31
N GLY A 167 -5.84 4.35 -20.93
CA GLY A 167 -6.61 3.32 -20.24
C GLY A 167 -5.88 2.61 -19.11
N HIS A 168 -6.54 2.57 -17.95
CA HIS A 168 -6.31 1.72 -16.76
C HIS A 168 -4.97 0.98 -16.70
N THR A 169 -3.99 1.61 -16.08
CA THR A 169 -2.87 0.91 -15.41
C THR A 169 -2.77 1.36 -13.95
N GLY A 170 -3.89 1.21 -13.21
CA GLY A 170 -3.86 1.24 -11.75
C GLY A 170 -3.22 -0.05 -11.25
N LYS A 171 -1.89 -0.06 -11.12
CA LYS A 171 -1.16 -1.22 -10.58
C LYS A 171 -1.56 -1.43 -9.12
N SER A 172 -1.93 -2.67 -8.81
CA SER A 172 -2.95 -2.96 -7.82
C SER A 172 -2.40 -3.00 -6.39
N ILE A 173 -2.68 -1.96 -5.61
CA ILE A 173 -2.51 -1.96 -4.15
C ILE A 173 -3.26 -3.11 -3.45
N ILE A 174 -4.28 -3.67 -4.09
CA ILE A 174 -4.95 -4.88 -3.61
C ILE A 174 -4.00 -6.08 -3.66
N PHE A 175 -3.19 -6.22 -4.72
CA PHE A 175 -2.15 -7.27 -4.75
C PHE A 175 -1.16 -7.10 -3.62
N LEU A 176 -0.83 -5.87 -3.25
CA LEU A 176 0.04 -5.60 -2.11
C LEU A 176 -0.59 -6.10 -0.80
N LEU A 177 -1.85 -5.73 -0.51
CA LEU A 177 -2.53 -6.12 0.73
C LEU A 177 -2.80 -7.63 0.80
N THR A 178 -3.22 -8.25 -0.31
CA THR A 178 -3.44 -9.70 -0.40
C THR A 178 -2.13 -10.48 -0.27
N THR A 179 -1.08 -10.08 -1.00
CA THR A 179 0.26 -10.71 -0.89
C THR A 179 0.80 -10.61 0.53
N GLN A 180 0.69 -9.44 1.15
CA GLN A 180 1.11 -9.26 2.54
C GLN A 180 0.32 -10.16 3.49
N SER A 181 -1.00 -10.22 3.35
CA SER A 181 -1.84 -11.10 4.17
C SER A 181 -1.38 -12.55 4.05
N HIS A 182 -1.20 -13.05 2.83
CA HIS A 182 -0.71 -14.40 2.60
C HIS A 182 0.64 -14.64 3.28
N ILE A 183 1.58 -13.69 3.21
CA ILE A 183 2.89 -13.80 3.87
C ILE A 183 2.75 -13.85 5.40
N VAL A 184 1.89 -13.02 5.99
CA VAL A 184 1.63 -13.00 7.44
C VAL A 184 0.96 -14.29 7.92
N TYR A 185 0.02 -14.85 7.15
CA TYR A 185 -0.70 -16.08 7.52
C TYR A 185 0.05 -17.38 7.22
N THR A 186 1.17 -17.33 6.49
CA THR A 186 1.99 -18.51 6.13
C THR A 186 3.21 -18.73 7.03
N SER A 187 3.45 -17.82 7.99
CA SER A 187 4.55 -17.86 8.97
C SER A 187 4.09 -18.23 10.36
#